data_AF-A0A1Q4A3T9-F1
#
_entry.id   AF-A0A1Q4A3T9-F1
#
_cell.length_a   1.000
_cell.length_b   1.000
_cell.length_c   1.000
_cell.angle_alpha   90.00
_cell.angle_beta   90.00
_cell.angle_gamma   90.00
#
_symmetry.space_group_name_H-M   'P 1'
#
loop_
_entity.id
_entity.type
_entity.pdbx_description
1 polymer ?
#
loop_
_entity_poly.entity_id
_entity_poly.type
_entity_poly.pdbx_seq_one_letter_code
_entity_poly.pdbx_strand_id
1 'polypeptide(L)'
;MTRTRRGVRAAAGALAAMALVLVPVGAAGAATPSPEPTGPREGTYIVFSGAATRVDTDDDGVQRPKDPQEVTITISCTADGECESSGWPWSYDGERLPYDGSSGSWTLPQSGDWCDSQTNHRVRTMTIASVSATTLVGSEELPGSGWIDCSGTQTYVFGIRFDFTLDYVEGEPCVLDAVICPPIEAPGPTAAGGRDATTAATRTVSSPSVLSRLAVPEQTLSLQQCALAAVLAVILALLMGFPTKLLSSVSDTLGERVAGWWRRIRPAPTPPPADATEEAGATIRVASRFRGWLPAALGVLAAALISAFVDPAFGFDGASARTFASIAIGFAVDIVLGWFVLIWVVGRLHPQATAAFEFRPLTLLVVGATVVFTRVSGFEPGIVFGLVAGVAFGTAIATAAAKARLALITLGWALGIGLLAWIGYALLADAGDGLGILFLRETLAALTSAGIAALPLALLPVRGLTGHQLFGWNRWVWGGAYATGLLAFFLVLMPMPGSWAEVHVSLVAWIAMYAIYAAVALGLWLAVTRPWARVPADRAAS
;
A
#
# COMPACT_ATOMS: atom_id res chain seq x y z
N MET A 1 -53.05 -8.47 2.62
CA MET A 1 -52.04 -9.51 2.28
C MET A 1 -51.73 -9.43 0.78
N THR A 2 -50.66 -8.74 0.34
CA THR A 2 -50.08 -8.81 -1.05
C THR A 2 -48.92 -7.80 -1.28
N ARG A 3 -48.03 -7.56 -0.30
CA ARG A 3 -46.90 -6.62 -0.48
C ARG A 3 -45.50 -7.15 -0.13
N THR A 4 -45.35 -8.44 0.14
CA THR A 4 -44.09 -9.03 0.63
C THR A 4 -43.27 -9.80 -0.41
N ARG A 5 -43.74 -9.95 -1.67
CA ARG A 5 -43.04 -10.80 -2.67
C ARG A 5 -42.08 -10.09 -3.63
N ARG A 6 -41.98 -8.75 -3.63
CA ARG A 6 -41.06 -8.02 -4.54
C ARG A 6 -39.63 -7.79 -3.98
N GLY A 7 -39.42 -7.87 -2.67
CA GLY A 7 -38.10 -7.65 -2.06
C GLY A 7 -37.14 -8.84 -2.15
N VAL A 8 -37.65 -10.06 -2.33
CA VAL A 8 -36.84 -11.30 -2.28
C VAL A 8 -36.17 -11.62 -3.61
N ARG A 9 -36.71 -11.13 -4.75
CA ARG A 9 -36.14 -11.41 -6.09
C ARG A 9 -34.96 -10.50 -6.46
N ALA A 10 -34.83 -9.32 -5.86
CA ALA A 10 -33.68 -8.44 -6.08
C ALA A 10 -32.43 -8.87 -5.29
N ALA A 11 -32.61 -9.50 -4.12
CA ALA A 11 -31.51 -10.02 -3.30
C ALA A 11 -30.91 -11.34 -3.86
N ALA A 12 -31.70 -12.13 -4.57
CA ALA A 12 -31.24 -13.38 -5.18
C ALA A 12 -30.33 -13.17 -6.41
N GLY A 13 -30.49 -12.04 -7.14
CA GLY A 13 -29.66 -11.73 -8.30
C GLY A 13 -28.22 -11.32 -7.97
N ALA A 14 -28.00 -10.71 -6.79
CA ALA A 14 -26.67 -10.28 -6.35
C ALA A 14 -25.84 -11.42 -5.73
N LEU A 15 -26.49 -12.46 -5.21
CA LEU A 15 -25.83 -13.63 -4.60
C LEU A 15 -25.35 -14.66 -5.62
N ALA A 16 -25.92 -14.68 -6.83
CA ALA A 16 -25.55 -15.64 -7.88
C ALA A 16 -24.23 -15.30 -8.60
N ALA A 17 -23.72 -14.07 -8.48
CA ALA A 17 -22.43 -13.66 -9.04
C ALA A 17 -21.23 -14.00 -8.13
N MET A 18 -21.47 -14.49 -6.90
CA MET A 18 -20.45 -14.64 -5.86
C MET A 18 -20.02 -16.09 -5.61
N ALA A 19 -20.53 -17.06 -6.39
CA ALA A 19 -20.49 -18.49 -6.04
C ALA A 19 -19.64 -19.38 -6.96
N LEU A 20 -18.67 -18.85 -7.72
CA LEU A 20 -17.94 -19.66 -8.70
C LEU A 20 -16.41 -19.51 -8.66
N VAL A 21 -15.81 -19.68 -7.47
CA VAL A 21 -14.40 -20.11 -7.35
C VAL A 21 -14.25 -20.91 -6.05
N LEU A 22 -14.42 -22.22 -6.10
CA LEU A 22 -14.00 -23.15 -5.05
C LEU A 22 -13.28 -24.31 -5.73
N VAL A 23 -11.95 -24.32 -5.65
CA VAL A 23 -11.10 -25.47 -5.96
C VAL A 23 -10.19 -25.68 -4.73
N PRO A 24 -9.99 -26.93 -4.26
CA PRO A 24 -9.33 -27.18 -2.99
C PRO A 24 -7.80 -27.11 -3.12
N VAL A 25 -7.17 -26.47 -2.12
CA VAL A 25 -5.71 -26.37 -1.95
C VAL A 25 -5.20 -27.68 -1.35
N GLY A 26 -4.29 -28.35 -2.08
CA GLY A 26 -3.46 -29.43 -1.57
C GLY A 26 -2.34 -28.87 -0.68
N ALA A 27 -2.16 -29.48 0.48
CA ALA A 27 -1.17 -29.12 1.48
C ALA A 27 0.27 -29.44 1.02
N ALA A 28 1.21 -28.53 1.30
CA ALA A 28 2.64 -28.84 1.28
C ALA A 28 3.36 -28.12 2.43
N GLY A 29 3.87 -28.94 3.36
CA GLY A 29 5.19 -28.81 3.99
C GLY A 29 5.51 -27.57 4.82
N ALA A 30 5.38 -27.69 6.14
CA ALA A 30 6.03 -26.79 7.10
C ALA A 30 7.56 -26.97 7.07
N ALA A 31 8.30 -25.86 7.02
CA ALA A 31 9.71 -25.82 7.38
C ALA A 31 9.88 -24.99 8.66
N THR A 32 10.56 -25.58 9.64
CA THR A 32 10.89 -25.02 10.96
C THR A 32 11.98 -23.95 10.84
N PRO A 33 12.04 -22.95 11.74
CA PRO A 33 13.02 -21.88 11.66
C PRO A 33 14.37 -22.33 12.22
N SER A 34 15.45 -21.90 11.59
CA SER A 34 16.80 -21.89 12.17
C SER A 34 17.38 -20.48 12.09
N PRO A 35 18.27 -20.13 13.02
CA PRO A 35 18.57 -18.75 13.36
C PRO A 35 19.44 -18.07 12.30
N GLU A 36 19.21 -16.77 12.21
CA GLU A 36 19.97 -15.69 11.57
C GLU A 36 21.46 -15.94 11.31
N PRO A 37 21.98 -15.62 10.11
CA PRO A 37 23.37 -15.24 9.91
C PRO A 37 23.48 -13.72 9.71
N THR A 38 24.19 -13.06 10.62
CA THR A 38 24.79 -11.74 10.42
C THR A 38 26.03 -11.88 9.54
N GLY A 39 25.83 -12.10 8.24
CA GLY A 39 26.88 -12.22 7.21
C GLY A 39 26.40 -11.75 5.84
N PRO A 40 27.30 -11.60 4.85
CA PRO A 40 26.93 -11.24 3.47
C PRO A 40 25.87 -12.20 2.91
N ARG A 41 24.93 -11.68 2.12
CA ARG A 41 23.89 -12.51 1.47
C ARG A 41 24.57 -13.52 0.54
N GLU A 42 24.27 -14.81 0.70
CA GLU A 42 24.57 -15.82 -0.32
C GLU A 42 23.89 -15.41 -1.66
N GLY A 43 24.66 -15.32 -2.74
CA GLY A 43 24.15 -15.35 -4.12
C GLY A 43 23.41 -14.08 -4.60
N THR A 44 24.06 -12.92 -4.58
CA THR A 44 23.58 -11.75 -5.33
C THR A 44 23.83 -11.94 -6.81
N TYR A 45 22.84 -11.63 -7.65
CA TYR A 45 22.94 -11.88 -9.09
C TYR A 45 22.32 -10.74 -9.91
N ILE A 46 22.71 -10.64 -11.17
CA ILE A 46 22.11 -9.73 -12.16
C ILE A 46 21.98 -10.44 -13.50
N VAL A 47 20.83 -10.25 -14.15
CA VAL A 47 20.47 -10.90 -15.42
C VAL A 47 20.27 -9.87 -16.52
N PHE A 48 20.91 -10.10 -17.65
CA PHE A 48 20.75 -9.35 -18.88
C PHE A 48 20.28 -10.27 -20.01
N SER A 49 19.41 -9.77 -20.89
CA SER A 49 18.94 -10.52 -22.06
C SER A 49 18.82 -9.64 -23.29
N GLY A 50 18.97 -10.23 -24.47
CA GLY A 50 18.94 -9.50 -25.74
C GLY A 50 19.24 -10.42 -26.93
N ALA A 51 19.76 -9.85 -28.01
CA ALA A 51 20.09 -10.62 -29.22
C ALA A 51 21.58 -10.52 -29.58
N ALA A 52 22.18 -11.66 -29.95
CA ALA A 52 23.49 -11.73 -30.60
C ALA A 52 23.33 -11.80 -32.11
N THR A 53 24.15 -11.03 -32.81
CA THR A 53 24.40 -11.19 -34.25
C THR A 53 25.59 -12.10 -34.47
N ARG A 54 25.49 -13.04 -35.40
CA ARG A 54 26.54 -14.01 -35.73
C ARG A 54 27.08 -13.78 -37.14
N VAL A 55 28.40 -13.82 -37.27
CA VAL A 55 29.11 -13.77 -38.56
C VAL A 55 30.05 -14.96 -38.67
N ASP A 56 29.87 -15.78 -39.71
CA ASP A 56 30.77 -16.87 -40.06
C ASP A 56 31.79 -16.40 -41.11
N THR A 57 33.07 -16.70 -40.91
CA THR A 57 34.17 -16.36 -41.84
C THR A 57 34.74 -17.65 -42.41
N ASP A 58 34.81 -17.76 -43.74
CA ASP A 58 35.43 -18.91 -44.43
C ASP A 58 36.96 -18.75 -44.62
N ASP A 59 37.60 -19.67 -45.34
CA ASP A 59 39.06 -19.84 -45.47
C ASP A 59 39.64 -18.82 -46.46
N ASP A 60 38.77 -18.34 -47.37
CA ASP A 60 39.03 -17.21 -48.25
C ASP A 60 38.78 -15.86 -47.54
N GLY A 61 38.36 -15.89 -46.27
CA GLY A 61 38.07 -14.70 -45.46
C GLY A 61 36.72 -14.05 -45.74
N VAL A 62 35.81 -14.72 -46.46
CA VAL A 62 34.48 -14.19 -46.77
C VAL A 62 33.56 -14.33 -45.56
N GLN A 63 32.96 -13.20 -45.16
CA GLN A 63 32.03 -13.12 -44.04
C GLN A 63 30.58 -13.37 -44.48
N ARG A 64 29.87 -14.20 -43.71
CA ARG A 64 28.49 -14.64 -43.95
C ARG A 64 27.66 -14.40 -42.69
N PRO A 65 26.85 -13.34 -42.64
CA PRO A 65 25.94 -13.08 -41.52
C PRO A 65 24.91 -14.21 -41.38
N LYS A 66 24.51 -14.47 -40.13
CA LYS A 66 23.44 -15.43 -39.76
C LYS A 66 22.31 -14.71 -39.05
N ASP A 67 21.20 -15.41 -38.91
CA ASP A 67 20.04 -14.89 -38.18
C ASP A 67 20.41 -14.60 -36.71
N PRO A 68 19.87 -13.51 -36.12
CA PRO A 68 20.10 -13.18 -34.73
C PRO A 68 19.61 -14.29 -33.79
N GLN A 69 20.32 -14.49 -32.68
CA GLN A 69 20.01 -15.50 -31.68
C GLN A 69 19.78 -14.83 -30.32
N GLU A 70 18.86 -15.36 -29.52
CA GLU A 70 18.53 -14.83 -28.20
C GLU A 70 19.61 -15.20 -27.17
N VAL A 71 20.04 -14.21 -26.37
CA VAL A 71 21.17 -14.29 -25.45
C VAL A 71 20.73 -13.91 -24.05
N THR A 72 21.20 -14.65 -23.06
CA THR A 72 20.95 -14.35 -21.65
C THR A 72 22.22 -14.58 -20.84
N ILE A 73 22.72 -13.51 -20.22
CA ILE A 73 23.91 -13.50 -19.37
C ILE A 73 23.49 -13.26 -17.92
N THR A 74 23.95 -14.11 -17.01
CA THR A 74 23.79 -13.96 -15.55
C THR A 74 25.15 -13.73 -14.93
N ILE A 75 25.32 -12.67 -14.14
CA ILE A 75 26.50 -12.44 -13.30
C ILE A 75 26.09 -12.72 -11.85
N SER A 76 26.82 -13.58 -11.16
CA SER A 76 26.52 -13.98 -9.78
C SER A 76 27.76 -13.88 -8.90
N CYS A 77 27.63 -13.28 -7.72
CA CYS A 77 28.70 -13.21 -6.72
C CYS A 77 28.44 -14.16 -5.55
N THR A 78 29.48 -14.89 -5.14
CA THR A 78 29.48 -15.75 -3.96
C THR A 78 29.79 -14.93 -2.70
N ALA A 79 29.53 -15.50 -1.53
CA ALA A 79 29.77 -14.86 -0.24
C ALA A 79 31.26 -14.50 0.00
N ASP A 80 32.17 -15.16 -0.71
CA ASP A 80 33.61 -14.95 -0.64
C ASP A 80 34.11 -13.78 -1.52
N GLY A 81 33.20 -13.12 -2.25
CA GLY A 81 33.51 -11.97 -3.11
C GLY A 81 33.92 -12.35 -4.53
N GLU A 82 33.91 -13.64 -4.86
CA GLU A 82 34.16 -14.12 -6.21
C GLU A 82 32.88 -14.02 -7.04
N CYS A 83 32.93 -13.22 -8.11
CA CYS A 83 31.84 -13.09 -9.07
C CYS A 83 32.14 -13.88 -10.34
N GLU A 84 31.12 -14.51 -10.90
CA GLU A 84 31.20 -15.32 -12.11
C GLU A 84 30.06 -14.96 -13.07
N SER A 85 30.31 -15.05 -14.38
CA SER A 85 29.29 -14.90 -15.42
C SER A 85 28.94 -16.27 -16.04
N SER A 86 27.63 -16.54 -16.26
CA SER A 86 27.08 -17.81 -16.78
C SER A 86 25.76 -17.64 -17.58
N GLY A 87 25.42 -18.57 -18.50
CA GLY A 87 24.22 -18.51 -19.39
C GLY A 87 24.46 -18.93 -20.86
N TRP A 88 23.87 -18.24 -21.87
CA TRP A 88 24.26 -18.28 -23.30
C TRP A 88 24.77 -16.88 -23.74
N PRO A 89 25.88 -16.68 -24.50
CA PRO A 89 26.35 -17.47 -25.65
C PRO A 89 27.44 -18.49 -25.37
N TRP A 90 27.77 -18.75 -24.10
CA TRP A 90 28.71 -19.79 -23.70
C TRP A 90 28.43 -21.07 -24.48
N SER A 91 29.44 -21.53 -25.21
CA SER A 91 29.30 -22.60 -26.19
C SER A 91 28.99 -23.96 -25.53
N TYR A 92 28.99 -24.02 -24.19
CA TYR A 92 28.86 -25.22 -23.39
C TYR A 92 28.01 -24.98 -22.14
N ASP A 93 27.07 -25.90 -21.92
CA ASP A 93 26.19 -25.86 -20.75
C ASP A 93 27.00 -25.89 -19.44
N GLY A 94 26.81 -24.86 -18.61
CA GLY A 94 27.39 -24.79 -17.27
C GLY A 94 28.78 -24.14 -17.19
N GLU A 95 29.30 -23.56 -18.28
CA GLU A 95 30.53 -22.77 -18.23
C GLU A 95 30.37 -21.47 -17.42
N ARG A 96 31.39 -21.14 -16.62
CA ARG A 96 31.43 -19.94 -15.78
C ARG A 96 32.75 -19.21 -15.97
N LEU A 97 32.69 -17.91 -16.18
CA LEU A 97 33.87 -17.06 -16.34
C LEU A 97 34.02 -16.12 -15.14
N PRO A 98 35.22 -15.96 -14.56
CA PRO A 98 35.43 -15.04 -13.45
C PRO A 98 35.14 -13.61 -13.91
N TYR A 99 34.40 -12.85 -13.12
CA TYR A 99 33.99 -11.48 -13.41
C TYR A 99 34.56 -10.54 -12.35
N ASP A 100 35.42 -9.62 -12.76
CA ASP A 100 36.21 -8.75 -11.88
C ASP A 100 35.78 -7.27 -11.92
N GLY A 101 34.75 -6.94 -12.69
CA GLY A 101 34.11 -5.63 -12.68
C GLY A 101 33.36 -5.31 -13.97
N SER A 102 33.01 -4.05 -14.16
CA SER A 102 32.15 -3.56 -15.26
C SER A 102 32.64 -3.88 -16.68
N SER A 103 33.86 -4.40 -16.86
CA SER A 103 34.33 -4.99 -18.11
C SER A 103 35.30 -6.12 -17.86
N GLY A 104 35.29 -7.14 -18.71
CA GLY A 104 36.22 -8.26 -18.65
C GLY A 104 36.53 -8.82 -20.04
N SER A 105 37.71 -9.44 -20.15
CA SER A 105 38.16 -10.10 -21.38
C SER A 105 38.88 -11.40 -21.03
N TRP A 106 38.46 -12.50 -21.65
CA TRP A 106 38.97 -13.84 -21.36
C TRP A 106 39.32 -14.55 -22.65
N THR A 107 40.55 -15.06 -22.75
CA THR A 107 40.93 -15.97 -23.82
C THR A 107 40.92 -17.39 -23.28
N LEU A 108 40.00 -18.19 -23.79
CA LEU A 108 39.85 -19.59 -23.40
C LEU A 108 40.72 -20.46 -24.32
N PRO A 109 41.53 -21.36 -23.76
CA PRO A 109 42.36 -22.27 -24.55
C PRO A 109 41.48 -23.33 -25.21
N GLN A 110 42.08 -24.02 -26.17
CA GLN A 110 41.44 -25.16 -26.79
C GLN A 110 41.33 -26.35 -25.82
N SER A 111 40.19 -27.05 -25.81
CA SER A 111 40.01 -28.31 -25.09
C SER A 111 39.06 -29.27 -25.80
N GLY A 112 39.19 -30.57 -25.50
CA GLY A 112 38.37 -31.66 -26.05
C GLY A 112 38.73 -32.09 -27.48
N ASP A 113 37.88 -32.90 -28.12
CA ASP A 113 38.15 -33.47 -29.45
C ASP A 113 37.58 -32.58 -30.56
N TRP A 114 38.43 -32.19 -31.50
CA TRP A 114 38.04 -31.36 -32.64
C TRP A 114 36.94 -31.98 -33.50
N CYS A 115 36.86 -33.32 -33.49
CA CYS A 115 35.95 -34.10 -34.31
C CYS A 115 34.61 -34.43 -33.64
N ASP A 116 34.44 -34.01 -32.39
CA ASP A 116 33.21 -34.16 -31.65
C ASP A 116 32.61 -32.78 -31.37
N SER A 117 31.48 -32.48 -32.02
CA SER A 117 30.78 -31.19 -31.86
C SER A 117 30.31 -30.92 -30.42
N GLN A 118 30.22 -31.93 -29.57
CA GLN A 118 29.82 -31.78 -28.17
C GLN A 118 31.00 -31.44 -27.24
N THR A 119 32.23 -31.72 -27.67
CA THR A 119 33.43 -31.52 -26.85
C THR A 119 34.49 -30.63 -27.52
N ASN A 120 34.23 -30.09 -28.71
CA ASN A 120 35.19 -29.26 -29.45
C ASN A 120 35.27 -27.80 -28.96
N HIS A 121 35.94 -27.56 -27.84
CA HIS A 121 36.16 -26.21 -27.35
C HIS A 121 37.34 -25.58 -28.10
N ARG A 122 37.07 -24.69 -29.06
CA ARG A 122 38.11 -23.96 -29.80
C ARG A 122 38.71 -22.82 -28.95
N VAL A 123 39.92 -22.40 -29.31
CA VAL A 123 40.48 -21.14 -28.80
C VAL A 123 39.49 -20.03 -29.13
N ARG A 124 39.14 -19.23 -28.14
CA ARG A 124 38.20 -18.13 -28.32
C ARG A 124 38.46 -17.00 -27.35
N THR A 125 38.08 -15.79 -27.75
CA THR A 125 38.19 -14.60 -26.91
C THR A 125 36.81 -14.06 -26.66
N MET A 126 36.46 -13.91 -25.38
CA MET A 126 35.22 -13.32 -24.92
C MET A 126 35.49 -11.96 -24.32
N THR A 127 34.65 -10.99 -24.64
CA THR A 127 34.71 -9.63 -24.08
C THR A 127 33.32 -9.20 -23.66
N ILE A 128 33.23 -8.60 -22.48
CA ILE A 128 31.99 -8.04 -21.93
C ILE A 128 32.32 -6.66 -21.38
N ALA A 129 31.47 -5.68 -21.61
CA ALA A 129 31.55 -4.35 -21.04
C ALA A 129 30.16 -3.78 -20.72
N SER A 130 30.01 -3.19 -19.55
CA SER A 130 28.85 -2.41 -19.15
C SER A 130 28.94 -1.02 -19.78
N VAL A 131 27.89 -0.63 -20.50
CA VAL A 131 27.75 0.72 -21.07
C VAL A 131 26.97 1.62 -20.12
N SER A 132 26.02 1.04 -19.39
CA SER A 132 25.21 1.70 -18.38
C SER A 132 24.74 0.70 -17.33
N ALA A 133 24.10 1.17 -16.26
CA ALA A 133 23.52 0.30 -15.23
C ALA A 133 22.45 -0.68 -15.78
N THR A 134 21.94 -0.45 -17.00
CA THR A 134 20.90 -1.27 -17.62
C THR A 134 21.30 -1.90 -18.95
N THR A 135 22.55 -1.71 -19.39
CA THR A 135 22.97 -2.14 -20.74
C THR A 135 24.36 -2.75 -20.71
N LEU A 136 24.44 -3.98 -21.21
CA LEU A 136 25.68 -4.76 -21.36
C LEU A 136 25.97 -4.99 -22.85
N VAL A 137 27.20 -4.81 -23.26
CA VAL A 137 27.66 -5.13 -24.62
C VAL A 137 28.82 -6.10 -24.57
N GLY A 138 29.00 -6.87 -25.63
CA GLY A 138 30.15 -7.76 -25.70
C GLY A 138 30.27 -8.48 -27.04
N SER A 139 31.36 -9.24 -27.15
CA SER A 139 31.61 -10.08 -28.32
C SER A 139 32.36 -11.34 -27.94
N GLU A 140 32.05 -12.42 -28.64
CA GLU A 140 32.79 -13.69 -28.59
C GLU A 140 33.39 -13.97 -29.97
N GLU A 141 34.69 -14.24 -30.03
CA GLU A 141 35.42 -14.50 -31.27
C GLU A 141 36.13 -15.85 -31.21
N LEU A 142 35.79 -16.73 -32.16
CA LEU A 142 36.40 -18.03 -32.39
C LEU A 142 37.26 -17.95 -33.66
N PRO A 143 38.56 -17.63 -33.55
CA PRO A 143 39.43 -17.45 -34.70
C PRO A 143 39.72 -18.77 -35.45
N GLY A 144 39.95 -18.63 -36.75
CA GLY A 144 40.39 -19.70 -37.64
C GLY A 144 39.26 -20.39 -38.40
N SER A 145 39.46 -20.58 -39.69
CA SER A 145 38.63 -21.34 -40.62
C SER A 145 39.50 -22.37 -41.34
N GLY A 146 38.90 -23.43 -41.88
CA GLY A 146 39.64 -24.45 -42.63
C GLY A 146 39.06 -25.86 -42.55
N TRP A 147 39.69 -26.77 -43.30
CA TRP A 147 39.34 -28.19 -43.32
C TRP A 147 40.10 -28.99 -42.28
N ILE A 148 39.39 -29.86 -41.57
CA ILE A 148 39.94 -30.74 -40.54
C ILE A 148 39.57 -32.19 -40.89
N ASP A 149 40.56 -33.09 -40.77
CA ASP A 149 40.34 -34.52 -40.98
C ASP A 149 39.86 -35.20 -39.70
N CYS A 150 38.63 -35.70 -39.73
CA CYS A 150 38.00 -36.44 -38.65
C CYS A 150 37.82 -37.89 -39.05
N SER A 151 38.83 -38.71 -38.75
CA SER A 151 38.85 -40.15 -39.03
C SER A 151 38.58 -40.50 -40.50
N GLY A 152 39.16 -39.73 -41.43
CA GLY A 152 39.02 -39.92 -42.88
C GLY A 152 37.87 -39.12 -43.50
N THR A 153 37.13 -38.34 -42.70
CA THR A 153 36.08 -37.42 -43.17
C THR A 153 36.55 -35.98 -43.03
N GLN A 154 36.63 -35.26 -44.15
CA GLN A 154 36.97 -33.84 -44.15
C GLN A 154 35.77 -33.02 -43.68
N THR A 155 35.93 -32.29 -42.57
CA THR A 155 34.92 -31.39 -42.02
C THR A 155 35.42 -29.96 -42.06
N TYR A 156 34.61 -29.06 -42.60
CA TYR A 156 34.95 -27.66 -42.71
C TYR A 156 34.50 -26.87 -41.48
N VAL A 157 35.38 -26.04 -40.94
CA VAL A 157 35.11 -25.20 -39.77
C VAL A 157 35.22 -23.74 -40.16
N PHE A 158 34.25 -22.93 -39.75
CA PHE A 158 34.25 -21.48 -39.94
C PHE A 158 34.93 -20.77 -38.76
N GLY A 159 35.53 -19.62 -39.02
CA GLY A 159 35.77 -18.62 -37.98
C GLY A 159 34.42 -18.01 -37.58
N ILE A 160 34.16 -17.80 -36.30
CA ILE A 160 32.85 -17.33 -35.84
C ILE A 160 33.04 -16.10 -34.97
N ARG A 161 32.20 -15.09 -35.18
CA ARG A 161 32.11 -13.93 -34.30
C ARG A 161 30.65 -13.69 -33.91
N PHE A 162 30.43 -13.51 -32.61
CA PHE A 162 29.18 -13.05 -32.04
C PHE A 162 29.37 -11.65 -31.50
N ASP A 163 28.47 -10.73 -31.82
CA ASP A 163 28.38 -9.40 -31.21
C ASP A 163 26.98 -9.25 -30.61
N PHE A 164 26.89 -8.84 -29.34
CA PHE A 164 25.62 -8.75 -28.60
C PHE A 164 25.49 -7.46 -27.80
N THR A 165 24.23 -7.01 -27.68
CA THR A 165 23.79 -5.93 -26.80
C THR A 165 22.61 -6.45 -25.99
N LEU A 166 22.73 -6.39 -24.67
CA LEU A 166 21.78 -6.97 -23.73
C LEU A 166 21.23 -5.90 -22.79
N ASP A 167 19.94 -5.99 -22.51
CA ASP A 167 19.22 -5.10 -21.61
C ASP A 167 18.99 -5.79 -20.26
N TYR A 168 18.95 -4.98 -19.20
CA TYR A 168 18.68 -5.45 -17.85
C TYR A 168 17.29 -6.08 -17.75
N VAL A 169 17.22 -7.24 -17.07
CA VAL A 169 15.98 -7.96 -16.80
C VAL A 169 15.64 -7.92 -15.31
N GLU A 170 16.54 -8.43 -14.47
CA GLU A 170 16.33 -8.56 -13.03
C GLU A 170 17.65 -8.69 -12.24
N GLY A 171 17.58 -8.56 -10.92
CA GLY A 171 18.71 -8.73 -10.01
C GLY A 171 19.21 -7.42 -9.40
N GLU A 172 20.35 -7.48 -8.71
CA GLU A 172 20.89 -6.34 -7.97
C GLU A 172 21.97 -5.57 -8.76
N PRO A 173 21.81 -4.25 -9.00
CA PRO A 173 22.72 -3.47 -9.85
C PRO A 173 24.15 -3.32 -9.29
N CYS A 174 24.34 -3.48 -7.98
CA CYS A 174 25.66 -3.42 -7.33
C CYS A 174 26.59 -4.58 -7.74
N VAL A 175 26.03 -5.69 -8.21
CA VAL A 175 26.78 -6.85 -8.72
C VAL A 175 27.58 -6.50 -9.99
N LEU A 176 27.15 -5.47 -10.73
CA LEU A 176 27.78 -5.05 -11.99
C LEU A 176 29.23 -4.57 -11.81
N ASP A 177 29.56 -4.04 -10.63
CA ASP A 177 30.93 -3.61 -10.30
C ASP A 177 31.75 -4.74 -9.66
N ALA A 178 31.30 -6.00 -9.77
CA ALA A 178 31.85 -7.17 -9.07
C ALA A 178 31.91 -6.98 -7.54
N VAL A 179 30.92 -6.29 -6.98
CA VAL A 179 30.79 -6.07 -5.54
C VAL A 179 29.55 -6.79 -5.01
N ILE A 180 29.71 -7.56 -3.93
CA ILE A 180 28.57 -8.12 -3.21
C ILE A 180 27.72 -6.95 -2.70
N CYS A 181 26.46 -6.93 -3.10
CA CYS A 181 25.53 -5.93 -2.60
C CYS A 181 25.47 -5.99 -1.08
N PRO A 182 25.58 -4.83 -0.38
CA PRO A 182 25.40 -4.83 1.06
C PRO A 182 24.06 -5.47 1.39
N PRO A 183 23.96 -6.24 2.49
CA PRO A 183 22.66 -6.71 2.93
C PRO A 183 21.74 -5.50 3.00
N ILE A 184 20.52 -5.62 2.44
CA ILE A 184 19.48 -4.62 2.66
C ILE A 184 19.31 -4.58 4.18
N GLU A 185 19.97 -3.62 4.84
CA GLU A 185 19.70 -3.32 6.22
C GLU A 185 18.22 -2.98 6.24
N ALA A 186 17.40 -3.86 6.81
CA ALA A 186 16.07 -3.47 7.27
C ALA A 186 16.31 -2.16 8.03
N PRO A 187 15.66 -1.03 7.67
CA PRO A 187 16.08 0.28 8.11
C PRO A 187 16.12 0.31 9.64
N GLY A 188 17.31 0.10 10.18
CA GLY A 188 17.63 0.37 11.57
C GLY A 188 17.46 1.87 11.76
N PRO A 189 17.03 2.32 12.94
CA PRO A 189 16.71 3.72 13.17
C PRO A 189 17.96 4.56 12.89
N THR A 190 18.02 5.18 11.70
CA THR A 190 19.11 6.09 11.36
C THR A 190 18.93 7.30 12.25
N ALA A 191 19.72 7.33 13.32
CA ALA A 191 19.93 8.53 14.09
C ALA A 191 20.45 9.59 13.12
N ALA A 192 19.66 10.65 12.95
CA ALA A 192 20.07 11.85 12.27
C ALA A 192 21.40 12.36 12.87
N GLY A 193 22.45 12.43 12.07
CA GLY A 193 23.70 13.06 12.49
C GLY A 193 24.97 12.47 11.90
N GLY A 194 25.15 12.57 10.58
CA GLY A 194 26.43 12.34 9.92
C GLY A 194 26.52 13.24 8.70
N ARG A 195 27.39 14.24 8.76
CA ARG A 195 27.62 15.18 7.66
C ARG A 195 28.39 14.46 6.57
N ASP A 196 27.72 14.07 5.49
CA ASP A 196 28.37 13.91 4.19
C ASP A 196 27.71 14.86 3.19
N ALA A 197 28.39 15.98 3.01
CA ALA A 197 28.08 16.97 1.99
C ALA A 197 28.68 16.50 0.67
N THR A 198 27.95 15.67 -0.07
CA THR A 198 28.21 15.44 -1.49
C THR A 198 26.88 15.42 -2.24
N THR A 199 26.53 16.57 -2.82
CA THR A 199 25.44 16.81 -3.78
C THR A 199 24.01 16.55 -3.27
N ALA A 200 23.53 17.42 -2.37
CA ALA A 200 22.10 17.60 -2.15
C ALA A 200 21.47 18.12 -3.46
N ALA A 201 20.76 17.28 -4.19
CA ALA A 201 19.86 17.74 -5.24
C ALA A 201 18.87 18.74 -4.61
N THR A 202 18.94 20.00 -5.01
CA THR A 202 18.03 21.04 -4.53
C THR A 202 16.60 20.66 -4.91
N ARG A 203 15.76 20.31 -3.92
CA ARG A 203 14.33 20.07 -4.12
C ARG A 203 13.71 21.32 -4.75
N THR A 204 13.07 21.16 -5.89
CA THR A 204 12.39 22.24 -6.62
C THR A 204 10.88 22.12 -6.45
N VAL A 205 10.11 23.14 -6.85
CA VAL A 205 8.64 23.13 -6.72
C VAL A 205 8.00 21.95 -7.46
N SER A 206 8.65 21.44 -8.51
CA SER A 206 8.20 20.29 -9.29
C SER A 206 8.72 18.95 -8.77
N SER A 207 9.44 18.93 -7.64
CA SER A 207 9.86 17.66 -7.03
C SER A 207 8.63 16.87 -6.55
N PRO A 208 8.56 15.55 -6.83
CA PRO A 208 7.45 14.70 -6.40
C PRO A 208 7.42 14.55 -4.88
N SER A 209 6.22 14.33 -4.33
CA SER A 209 6.00 14.04 -2.91
C SER A 209 5.52 12.59 -2.73
N VAL A 210 5.22 12.20 -1.49
CA VAL A 210 4.57 10.90 -1.18
C VAL A 210 3.28 10.72 -1.99
N LEU A 211 2.50 11.79 -2.21
CA LEU A 211 1.25 11.73 -2.99
C LEU A 211 1.48 11.39 -4.47
N SER A 212 2.67 11.67 -5.00
CA SER A 212 3.03 11.32 -6.38
C SER A 212 3.27 9.82 -6.55
N ARG A 213 3.40 9.06 -5.46
CA ARG A 213 3.72 7.61 -5.47
C ARG A 213 2.48 6.72 -5.31
N LEU A 214 1.27 7.27 -5.43
CA LEU A 214 0.04 6.47 -5.37
C LEU A 214 0.00 5.47 -6.54
N ALA A 215 -0.28 4.20 -6.24
CA ALA A 215 -0.34 3.15 -7.25
C ALA A 215 -1.50 3.38 -8.23
N VAL A 216 -1.31 3.02 -9.49
CA VAL A 216 -2.34 3.10 -10.54
C VAL A 216 -3.10 1.77 -10.70
N PRO A 217 -4.32 1.76 -11.27
CA PRO A 217 -5.12 0.55 -11.44
C PRO A 217 -4.38 -0.59 -12.14
N GLU A 218 -3.56 -0.30 -13.15
CA GLU A 218 -2.81 -1.31 -13.91
C GLU A 218 -1.81 -2.09 -13.06
N GLN A 219 -1.24 -1.45 -12.03
CA GLN A 219 -0.26 -2.05 -11.12
C GLN A 219 -0.90 -2.88 -9.98
N THR A 220 -2.21 -2.71 -9.76
CA THR A 220 -2.91 -3.18 -8.56
C THR A 220 -4.05 -4.18 -8.85
N LEU A 221 -4.53 -4.20 -10.10
CA LEU A 221 -5.61 -5.07 -10.55
C LEU A 221 -5.12 -6.43 -11.08
N SER A 222 -3.91 -6.88 -10.72
CA SER A 222 -3.50 -8.25 -11.01
C SER A 222 -4.41 -9.25 -10.29
N LEU A 223 -4.65 -10.41 -10.90
CA LEU A 223 -5.52 -11.45 -10.31
C LEU A 223 -5.02 -11.87 -8.93
N GLN A 224 -3.71 -11.95 -8.76
CA GLN A 224 -3.06 -12.31 -7.50
C GLN A 224 -3.25 -11.26 -6.42
N GLN A 225 -3.02 -9.97 -6.71
CA GLN A 225 -3.24 -8.89 -5.74
C GLN A 225 -4.72 -8.75 -5.37
N CYS A 226 -5.63 -8.90 -6.34
CA CYS A 226 -7.07 -8.91 -6.08
C CYS A 226 -7.46 -10.05 -5.13
N ALA A 227 -6.93 -11.25 -5.37
CA ALA A 227 -7.19 -12.40 -4.51
C ALA A 227 -6.62 -12.18 -3.09
N LEU A 228 -5.38 -11.69 -2.97
CA LEU A 228 -4.76 -11.39 -1.69
C LEU A 228 -5.53 -10.31 -0.92
N ALA A 229 -5.88 -9.21 -1.57
CA ALA A 229 -6.65 -8.12 -0.99
C ALA A 229 -8.04 -8.59 -0.52
N ALA A 230 -8.72 -9.44 -1.31
CA ALA A 230 -10.00 -10.02 -0.93
C ALA A 230 -9.87 -10.94 0.28
N VAL A 231 -8.86 -11.82 0.30
CA VAL A 231 -8.60 -12.72 1.43
C VAL A 231 -8.27 -11.92 2.69
N LEU A 232 -7.38 -10.93 2.61
CA LEU A 232 -7.03 -10.06 3.74
C LEU A 232 -8.24 -9.27 4.24
N ALA A 233 -9.05 -8.71 3.34
CA ALA A 233 -10.28 -8.00 3.70
C ALA A 233 -11.26 -8.92 4.44
N VAL A 234 -11.46 -10.15 3.96
CA VAL A 234 -12.34 -11.14 4.61
C VAL A 234 -11.78 -11.55 5.98
N ILE A 235 -10.50 -11.90 6.05
CA ILE A 235 -9.83 -12.26 7.31
C ILE A 235 -9.99 -11.12 8.31
N LEU A 236 -9.65 -9.90 7.94
CA LEU A 236 -9.70 -8.75 8.84
C LEU A 236 -11.15 -8.40 9.22
N ALA A 237 -12.11 -8.53 8.30
CA ALA A 237 -13.53 -8.35 8.61
C ALA A 237 -14.05 -9.37 9.63
N LEU A 238 -13.68 -10.65 9.46
CA LEU A 238 -14.04 -11.72 10.40
C LEU A 238 -13.34 -11.54 11.75
N LEU A 239 -12.05 -11.25 11.71
CA LEU A 239 -11.20 -11.05 12.86
C LEU A 239 -11.69 -9.86 13.69
N MET A 240 -12.08 -8.76 13.05
CA MET A 240 -12.57 -7.58 13.76
C MET A 240 -13.98 -7.76 14.34
N GLY A 241 -14.76 -8.72 13.83
CA GLY A 241 -16.12 -9.00 14.31
C GLY A 241 -16.20 -9.44 15.78
N PHE A 242 -15.18 -10.11 16.31
CA PHE A 242 -15.18 -10.58 17.69
C PHE A 242 -14.81 -9.49 18.73
N PRO A 243 -13.67 -8.76 18.61
CA PRO A 243 -13.35 -7.68 19.55
C PRO A 243 -14.37 -6.53 19.52
N THR A 244 -14.98 -6.25 18.37
CA THR A 244 -15.98 -5.19 18.27
C THR A 244 -17.26 -5.47 19.06
N LYS A 245 -17.68 -6.73 19.17
CA LYS A 245 -18.75 -7.15 20.09
C LYS A 245 -18.41 -6.82 21.54
N LEU A 246 -17.17 -7.06 21.97
CA LEU A 246 -16.71 -6.70 23.31
C LEU A 246 -16.65 -5.18 23.48
N LEU A 247 -16.03 -4.46 22.53
CA LEU A 247 -15.85 -3.02 22.58
C LEU A 247 -17.18 -2.25 22.60
N SER A 248 -18.17 -2.69 21.82
CA SER A 248 -19.51 -2.09 21.80
C SER A 248 -20.16 -2.15 23.19
N SER A 249 -20.15 -3.32 23.84
CA SER A 249 -20.70 -3.47 25.20
C SER A 249 -19.96 -2.63 26.27
N VAL A 250 -18.64 -2.47 26.11
CA VAL A 250 -17.84 -1.55 26.93
C VAL A 250 -18.23 -0.11 26.68
N SER A 251 -18.32 0.31 25.41
CA SER A 251 -18.62 1.69 25.04
C SER A 251 -19.98 2.15 25.57
N ASP A 252 -20.94 1.22 25.63
CA ASP A 252 -22.28 1.49 26.13
C ASP A 252 -22.25 1.80 27.62
N THR A 253 -21.57 0.93 28.38
CA THR A 253 -21.47 1.03 29.84
C THR A 253 -20.52 2.15 30.30
N LEU A 254 -19.40 2.34 29.60
CA LEU A 254 -18.43 3.39 29.89
C LEU A 254 -19.01 4.76 29.54
N GLY A 255 -19.76 4.87 28.44
CA GLY A 255 -20.46 6.09 28.05
C GLY A 255 -21.46 6.55 29.12
N GLU A 256 -22.23 5.63 29.70
CA GLU A 256 -23.15 5.93 30.80
C GLU A 256 -22.42 6.35 32.08
N ARG A 257 -21.34 5.64 32.44
CA ARG A 257 -20.53 5.96 33.63
C ARG A 257 -19.81 7.31 33.51
N VAL A 258 -19.20 7.59 32.36
CA VAL A 258 -18.52 8.87 32.09
C VAL A 258 -19.54 10.00 32.02
N ALA A 259 -20.68 9.82 31.35
CA ALA A 259 -21.74 10.82 31.33
C ALA A 259 -22.31 11.10 32.74
N GLY A 260 -22.40 10.09 33.60
CA GLY A 260 -22.79 10.23 35.01
C GLY A 260 -21.74 10.98 35.83
N TRP A 261 -20.45 10.67 35.67
CA TRP A 261 -19.35 11.36 36.33
C TRP A 261 -19.23 12.83 35.89
N TRP A 262 -19.37 13.11 34.59
CA TRP A 262 -19.39 14.47 34.05
C TRP A 262 -20.62 15.27 34.51
N ARG A 263 -21.79 14.63 34.68
CA ARG A 263 -22.97 15.28 35.28
C ARG A 263 -22.79 15.61 36.77
N ARG A 264 -21.94 14.87 37.48
CA ARG A 264 -21.60 15.14 38.89
C ARG A 264 -20.58 16.27 39.04
N ILE A 265 -19.69 16.45 38.07
CA ILE A 265 -18.65 17.48 38.09
C ILE A 265 -19.14 18.81 37.51
N ARG A 266 -20.12 18.79 36.59
CA ARG A 266 -20.75 20.02 36.09
C ARG A 266 -21.85 20.48 37.03
N PRO A 267 -21.90 21.77 37.39
CA PRO A 267 -23.02 22.31 38.16
C PRO A 267 -24.33 22.11 37.38
N ALA A 268 -25.39 21.75 38.10
CA ALA A 268 -26.71 21.54 37.53
C ALA A 268 -27.13 22.77 36.71
N PRO A 269 -27.62 22.61 35.47
CA PRO A 269 -28.20 23.73 34.74
C PRO A 269 -29.37 24.29 35.55
N THR A 270 -29.42 25.62 35.69
CA THR A 270 -30.60 26.33 36.18
C THR A 270 -31.82 25.85 35.38
N PRO A 271 -32.92 25.44 36.03
CA PRO A 271 -34.09 25.00 35.30
C PRO A 271 -34.54 26.12 34.34
N PRO A 272 -34.84 25.80 33.08
CA PRO A 272 -35.36 26.80 32.15
C PRO A 272 -36.72 27.30 32.66
N PRO A 273 -37.11 28.55 32.35
CA PRO A 273 -38.47 29.01 32.56
C PRO A 273 -39.45 28.07 31.83
N ALA A 274 -40.63 27.88 32.42
CA ALA A 274 -41.61 26.82 32.13
C ALA A 274 -42.18 26.77 30.70
N ASP A 275 -41.69 27.61 29.78
CA ASP A 275 -42.15 27.73 28.41
C ASP A 275 -41.21 27.02 27.40
N ALA A 276 -40.11 26.43 27.86
CA ALA A 276 -39.19 25.67 27.02
C ALA A 276 -39.66 24.21 26.87
N THR A 277 -40.32 23.93 25.74
CA THR A 277 -40.80 22.61 25.34
C THR A 277 -39.73 21.51 25.47
N GLU A 278 -40.15 20.39 26.02
CA GLU A 278 -39.42 19.19 26.47
C GLU A 278 -38.72 18.37 25.34
N GLU A 279 -38.36 18.95 24.20
CA GLU A 279 -37.89 18.19 23.03
C GLU A 279 -36.36 18.11 22.82
N ALA A 280 -35.55 18.63 23.74
CA ALA A 280 -34.09 18.60 23.59
C ALA A 280 -33.46 17.37 24.26
N GLY A 281 -33.71 16.18 23.69
CA GLY A 281 -33.07 14.93 24.07
C GLY A 281 -31.53 15.01 24.02
N ALA A 282 -30.91 14.97 25.20
CA ALA A 282 -29.57 14.45 25.51
C ALA A 282 -28.48 14.50 24.41
N THR A 283 -28.29 15.66 23.78
CA THR A 283 -27.03 15.97 23.10
C THR A 283 -26.10 16.59 24.12
N ILE A 284 -24.89 16.03 24.22
CA ILE A 284 -23.83 16.60 25.04
C ILE A 284 -23.64 18.04 24.54
N ARG A 285 -24.06 19.03 25.34
CA ARG A 285 -23.75 20.45 25.11
C ARG A 285 -22.23 20.65 25.28
N VAL A 286 -21.45 20.21 24.30
CA VAL A 286 -20.10 20.74 24.05
C VAL A 286 -20.32 21.93 23.12
N ALA A 287 -20.20 23.11 23.72
CA ALA A 287 -19.98 24.43 23.14
C ALA A 287 -20.49 24.70 21.71
N SER A 288 -21.44 25.63 21.60
CA SER A 288 -21.80 26.37 20.39
C SER A 288 -20.62 26.99 19.62
N ARG A 289 -19.43 27.05 20.23
CA ARG A 289 -18.18 27.64 19.68
C ARG A 289 -17.63 26.90 18.44
N PHE A 290 -17.95 25.61 18.27
CA PHE A 290 -17.45 24.80 17.15
C PHE A 290 -18.50 24.52 16.06
N ARG A 291 -19.63 25.25 16.12
CA ARG A 291 -20.72 25.14 15.15
C ARG A 291 -20.62 26.32 14.18
N GLY A 292 -20.33 26.04 12.91
CA GLY A 292 -20.17 27.06 11.88
C GLY A 292 -19.14 26.70 10.82
N TRP A 293 -19.18 27.39 9.69
CA TRP A 293 -18.28 27.13 8.55
C TRP A 293 -16.82 27.47 8.85
N LEU A 294 -16.56 28.52 9.65
CA LEU A 294 -15.21 28.98 10.02
C LEU A 294 -14.42 27.93 10.85
N PRO A 295 -14.94 27.41 11.98
CA PRO A 295 -14.27 26.34 12.71
C PRO A 295 -14.03 25.08 11.86
N ALA A 296 -14.96 24.74 10.98
CA ALA A 296 -14.80 23.60 10.08
C ALA A 296 -13.68 23.86 9.07
N ALA A 297 -13.64 25.03 8.43
CA ALA A 297 -12.58 25.41 7.49
C ALA A 297 -11.19 25.42 8.17
N LEU A 298 -11.08 26.01 9.36
CA LEU A 298 -9.83 26.00 10.14
C LEU A 298 -9.42 24.59 10.55
N GLY A 299 -10.38 23.73 10.91
CA GLY A 299 -10.14 22.32 11.21
C GLY A 299 -9.59 21.56 10.01
N VAL A 300 -10.14 21.80 8.82
CA VAL A 300 -9.67 21.21 7.56
C VAL A 300 -8.25 21.66 7.23
N LEU A 301 -7.97 22.96 7.35
CA LEU A 301 -6.62 23.50 7.13
C LEU A 301 -5.61 22.92 8.14
N ALA A 302 -6.00 22.81 9.41
CA ALA A 302 -5.15 22.22 10.44
C ALA A 302 -4.86 20.74 10.14
N ALA A 303 -5.87 19.97 9.72
CA ALA A 303 -5.65 18.58 9.35
C ALA A 303 -4.81 18.42 8.08
N ALA A 304 -5.00 19.28 7.08
CA ALA A 304 -4.18 19.29 5.88
C ALA A 304 -2.72 19.59 6.22
N LEU A 305 -2.48 20.55 7.13
CA LEU A 305 -1.15 20.89 7.60
C LEU A 305 -0.49 19.72 8.34
N ILE A 306 -1.21 19.11 9.28
CA ILE A 306 -0.73 17.93 10.01
C ILE A 306 -0.44 16.80 9.02
N SER A 307 -1.33 16.56 8.05
CA SER A 307 -1.16 15.50 7.05
C SER A 307 0.00 15.74 6.10
N ALA A 308 0.38 17.00 5.85
CA ALA A 308 1.53 17.31 5.01
C ALA A 308 2.86 16.84 5.63
N PHE A 309 2.94 16.71 6.96
CA PHE A 309 4.09 16.11 7.66
C PHE A 309 4.23 14.61 7.44
N VAL A 310 3.32 13.96 6.70
CA VAL A 310 3.55 12.59 6.20
C VAL A 310 4.73 12.57 5.22
N ASP A 311 4.93 13.63 4.42
CA ASP A 311 6.10 13.73 3.55
C ASP A 311 7.36 13.96 4.40
N PRO A 312 8.35 13.04 4.39
CA PRO A 312 9.62 13.21 5.11
C PRO A 312 10.37 14.49 4.73
N ALA A 313 10.21 14.93 3.49
CA ALA A 313 10.86 16.11 2.95
C ALA A 313 10.05 17.40 3.18
N PHE A 314 8.95 17.33 3.95
CA PHE A 314 8.15 18.51 4.25
C PHE A 314 8.94 19.54 5.06
N GLY A 315 8.99 20.76 4.54
CA GLY A 315 9.77 21.87 5.08
C GLY A 315 9.31 23.23 4.57
N PHE A 316 10.20 24.23 4.66
CA PHE A 316 9.93 25.59 4.20
C PHE A 316 10.39 25.79 2.76
N ASP A 317 9.71 25.15 1.81
CA ASP A 317 10.01 25.23 0.39
C ASP A 317 8.74 25.20 -0.47
N GLY A 318 8.88 25.49 -1.77
CA GLY A 318 7.75 25.57 -2.69
C GLY A 318 7.08 24.22 -2.98
N ALA A 319 7.80 23.08 -2.92
CA ALA A 319 7.17 21.77 -3.07
C ALA A 319 6.33 21.43 -1.83
N SER A 320 6.82 21.76 -0.64
CA SER A 320 6.04 21.61 0.60
C SER A 320 4.77 22.46 0.60
N ALA A 321 4.85 23.72 0.14
CA ALA A 321 3.68 24.57 -0.06
C ALA A 321 2.67 23.98 -1.05
N ARG A 322 3.17 23.40 -2.15
CA ARG A 322 2.38 22.71 -3.17
C ARG A 322 1.67 21.48 -2.60
N THR A 323 2.38 20.60 -1.89
CA THR A 323 1.82 19.41 -1.25
C THR A 323 0.78 19.77 -0.19
N PHE A 324 1.04 20.76 0.66
CA PHE A 324 0.04 21.27 1.61
C PHE A 324 -1.21 21.78 0.90
N ALA A 325 -1.05 22.57 -0.17
CA ALA A 325 -2.16 23.08 -0.96
C ALA A 325 -2.96 21.94 -1.64
N SER A 326 -2.28 20.93 -2.19
CA SER A 326 -2.93 19.75 -2.77
C SER A 326 -3.77 18.99 -1.75
N ILE A 327 -3.26 18.78 -0.53
CA ILE A 327 -4.01 18.13 0.55
C ILE A 327 -5.19 18.99 0.99
N ALA A 328 -4.97 20.29 1.20
CA ALA A 328 -6.00 21.22 1.64
C ALA A 328 -7.15 21.30 0.62
N ILE A 329 -6.85 21.38 -0.68
CA ILE A 329 -7.85 21.37 -1.74
C ILE A 329 -8.53 20.01 -1.82
N GLY A 330 -7.78 18.90 -1.77
CA GLY A 330 -8.36 17.55 -1.79
C GLY A 330 -9.39 17.36 -0.68
N PHE A 331 -9.06 17.73 0.56
CA PHE A 331 -9.99 17.68 1.69
C PHE A 331 -11.16 18.64 1.52
N ALA A 332 -10.90 19.88 1.09
CA ALA A 332 -11.96 20.86 0.89
C ALA A 332 -12.96 20.36 -0.16
N VAL A 333 -12.49 19.77 -1.26
CA VAL A 333 -13.32 19.17 -2.31
C VAL A 333 -14.14 18.01 -1.75
N ASP A 334 -13.51 17.04 -1.05
CA ASP A 334 -14.22 15.91 -0.45
C ASP A 334 -15.35 16.37 0.47
N ILE A 335 -15.03 17.32 1.35
CA ILE A 335 -15.92 17.82 2.38
C ILE A 335 -17.04 18.66 1.77
N VAL A 336 -16.73 19.63 0.91
CA VAL A 336 -17.73 20.52 0.29
C VAL A 336 -18.67 19.75 -0.61
N LEU A 337 -18.14 18.87 -1.47
CA LEU A 337 -18.97 18.04 -2.33
C LEU A 337 -19.77 17.02 -1.52
N GLY A 338 -19.16 16.39 -0.52
CA GLY A 338 -19.86 15.50 0.41
C GLY A 338 -21.01 16.21 1.11
N TRP A 339 -20.80 17.43 1.59
CA TRP A 339 -21.85 18.26 2.19
C TRP A 339 -22.96 18.57 1.20
N PHE A 340 -22.61 18.98 -0.02
CA PHE A 340 -23.59 19.26 -1.06
C PHE A 340 -24.45 18.03 -1.36
N VAL A 341 -23.83 16.86 -1.54
CA VAL A 341 -24.52 15.60 -1.80
C VAL A 341 -25.39 15.20 -0.60
N LEU A 342 -24.86 15.25 0.62
CA LEU A 342 -25.63 14.89 1.81
C LEU A 342 -26.82 15.83 2.03
N ILE A 343 -26.63 17.15 1.91
CA ILE A 343 -27.71 18.14 2.06
C ILE A 343 -28.75 17.96 0.96
N TRP A 344 -28.33 17.73 -0.29
CA TRP A 344 -29.23 17.51 -1.40
C TRP A 344 -30.04 16.22 -1.24
N VAL A 345 -29.40 15.09 -0.93
CA VAL A 345 -30.08 13.81 -0.72
C VAL A 345 -31.00 13.86 0.51
N VAL A 346 -30.51 14.37 1.64
CA VAL A 346 -31.32 14.46 2.87
C VAL A 346 -32.45 15.47 2.71
N GLY A 347 -32.23 16.61 2.07
CA GLY A 347 -33.29 17.58 1.80
C GLY A 347 -34.40 17.01 0.92
N ARG A 348 -34.06 16.10 -0.01
CA ARG A 348 -35.06 15.37 -0.82
C ARG A 348 -35.79 14.28 -0.04
N LEU A 349 -35.11 13.57 0.86
CA LEU A 349 -35.69 12.45 1.62
C LEU A 349 -36.43 12.89 2.88
N HIS A 350 -35.99 13.99 3.50
CA HIS A 350 -36.46 14.51 4.78
C HIS A 350 -36.47 16.05 4.75
N PRO A 351 -37.52 16.68 4.17
CA PRO A 351 -37.58 18.13 3.98
C PRO A 351 -37.52 18.96 5.27
N GLN A 352 -37.81 18.35 6.44
CA GLN A 352 -37.75 19.03 7.72
C GLN A 352 -36.36 19.01 8.37
N ALA A 353 -35.39 18.31 7.78
CA ALA A 353 -34.05 18.20 8.35
C ALA A 353 -33.21 19.46 8.13
N THR A 354 -32.76 20.06 9.23
CA THR A 354 -31.84 21.20 9.20
C THR A 354 -30.40 20.71 9.25
N ALA A 355 -29.60 21.05 8.24
CA ALA A 355 -28.18 20.72 8.21
C ALA A 355 -27.39 21.67 9.12
N ALA A 356 -26.42 21.14 9.85
CA ALA A 356 -25.48 21.94 10.62
C ALA A 356 -24.05 21.43 10.46
N PHE A 357 -23.12 22.38 10.43
CA PHE A 357 -21.70 22.11 10.37
C PHE A 357 -21.16 21.87 11.78
N GLU A 358 -20.58 20.70 12.01
CA GLU A 358 -19.96 20.33 13.29
C GLU A 358 -18.52 19.92 13.05
N PHE A 359 -17.59 20.71 13.61
CA PHE A 359 -16.19 20.32 13.67
C PHE A 359 -15.94 19.47 14.91
N ARG A 360 -15.25 18.33 14.73
CA ARG A 360 -14.92 17.41 15.82
C ARG A 360 -13.42 17.44 16.09
N PRO A 361 -12.93 18.26 17.05
CA PRO A 361 -11.49 18.44 17.28
C PRO A 361 -10.74 17.16 17.63
N LEU A 362 -11.43 16.14 18.18
CA LEU A 362 -10.85 14.83 18.48
C LEU A 362 -10.24 14.16 17.24
N THR A 363 -10.74 14.47 16.03
CA THR A 363 -10.25 13.85 14.81
C THR A 363 -8.88 14.39 14.39
N LEU A 364 -8.53 15.62 14.79
CA LEU A 364 -7.15 16.14 14.64
C LEU A 364 -6.15 15.35 15.46
N LEU A 365 -6.53 14.88 16.67
CA LEU A 365 -5.65 14.04 17.48
C LEU A 365 -5.41 12.69 16.81
N VAL A 366 -6.43 12.11 16.17
CA VAL A 366 -6.28 10.86 15.41
C VAL A 366 -5.37 11.06 14.20
N VAL A 367 -5.56 12.13 13.43
CA VAL A 367 -4.69 12.48 12.30
C VAL A 367 -3.25 12.68 12.78
N GLY A 368 -3.05 13.48 13.83
CA GLY A 368 -1.73 13.72 14.41
C GLY A 368 -1.05 12.44 14.91
N ALA A 369 -1.78 11.58 15.63
CA ALA A 369 -1.26 10.28 16.07
C ALA A 369 -0.86 9.38 14.89
N THR A 370 -1.62 9.42 13.80
CA THR A 370 -1.33 8.63 12.60
C THR A 370 -0.08 9.14 11.89
N VAL A 371 0.09 10.46 11.80
CA VAL A 371 1.32 11.06 11.26
C VAL A 371 2.52 10.72 12.13
N VAL A 372 2.40 10.85 13.46
CA VAL A 372 3.48 10.43 14.38
C VAL A 372 3.83 8.96 14.21
N PHE A 373 2.83 8.08 14.14
CA PHE A 373 3.04 6.66 13.91
C PHE A 373 3.80 6.43 12.60
N THR A 374 3.37 7.04 11.50
CA THR A 374 4.00 6.98 10.18
C THR A 374 5.46 7.43 10.24
N ARG A 375 5.73 8.56 10.90
CA ARG A 375 7.08 9.12 11.00
C ARG A 375 8.02 8.30 11.88
N VAL A 376 7.49 7.67 12.93
CA VAL A 376 8.28 6.82 13.84
C VAL A 376 8.53 5.45 13.23
N SER A 377 7.57 4.89 12.50
CA SER A 377 7.66 3.54 11.93
C SER A 377 8.20 3.50 10.49
N GLY A 378 8.31 4.65 9.81
CA GLY A 378 8.63 4.70 8.38
C GLY A 378 7.50 4.16 7.48
N PHE A 379 6.32 3.94 8.06
CA PHE A 379 5.21 3.26 7.42
C PHE A 379 4.46 4.19 6.46
N GLU A 380 4.67 4.03 5.15
CA GLU A 380 3.96 4.76 4.10
C GLU A 380 2.84 3.85 3.55
N PRO A 381 1.61 3.96 4.07
CA PRO A 381 0.89 5.20 3.89
C PRO A 381 0.72 5.85 5.26
N GLY A 382 1.06 7.13 5.36
CA GLY A 382 0.47 7.94 6.40
C GLY A 382 -1.02 7.92 6.19
N ILE A 383 -1.74 7.07 6.93
CA ILE A 383 -3.17 6.86 6.75
C ILE A 383 -3.85 8.16 7.17
N VAL A 384 -4.04 9.04 6.19
CA VAL A 384 -4.71 10.31 6.35
C VAL A 384 -6.19 10.01 6.56
N PHE A 385 -6.60 9.83 7.81
CA PHE A 385 -8.01 9.64 8.13
C PHE A 385 -8.77 10.95 7.84
N GLY A 386 -9.43 11.02 6.68
CA GLY A 386 -10.28 12.13 6.22
C GLY A 386 -11.49 12.46 7.11
N LEU A 387 -11.55 11.95 8.34
CA LEU A 387 -12.60 12.17 9.33
C LEU A 387 -12.55 13.56 9.97
N VAL A 388 -12.03 14.57 9.29
CA VAL A 388 -11.72 15.88 9.91
C VAL A 388 -12.97 16.74 10.12
N ALA A 389 -13.95 16.65 9.23
CA ALA A 389 -15.19 17.42 9.32
C ALA A 389 -16.43 16.57 8.99
N GLY A 390 -17.48 16.67 9.82
CA GLY A 390 -18.73 15.96 9.62
C GLY A 390 -19.93 16.90 9.45
N VAL A 391 -20.97 16.43 8.75
CA VAL A 391 -22.28 17.09 8.75
C VAL A 391 -23.15 16.46 9.83
N ALA A 392 -23.66 17.28 10.73
CA ALA A 392 -24.66 16.87 11.70
C ALA A 392 -26.04 17.42 11.28
N PHE A 393 -27.05 16.55 11.17
CA PHE A 393 -28.42 17.00 10.91
C PHE A 393 -29.17 17.20 12.23
N GLY A 394 -29.72 18.40 12.41
CA GLY A 394 -30.33 18.87 13.65
C GLY A 394 -31.69 18.27 13.99
N THR A 395 -32.42 17.70 13.02
CA THR A 395 -33.60 16.90 13.32
C THR A 395 -33.19 15.45 13.53
N ALA A 396 -33.53 14.89 14.69
CA ALA A 396 -33.34 13.48 14.97
C ALA A 396 -34.04 12.65 13.89
N ILE A 397 -33.26 12.08 12.97
CA ILE A 397 -33.76 11.09 12.01
C ILE A 397 -34.41 9.98 12.85
N ALA A 398 -35.73 9.88 12.80
CA ALA A 398 -36.50 9.14 13.81
C ALA A 398 -36.30 7.62 13.73
N THR A 399 -35.98 7.08 12.55
CA THR A 399 -35.90 5.63 12.35
C THR A 399 -34.45 5.15 12.20
N ALA A 400 -34.14 4.01 12.80
CA ALA A 400 -32.85 3.34 12.64
C ALA A 400 -32.53 3.03 11.16
N ALA A 401 -33.55 2.69 10.37
CA ALA A 401 -33.39 2.44 8.94
C ALA A 401 -32.98 3.70 8.16
N ALA A 402 -33.53 4.88 8.48
CA ALA A 402 -33.14 6.13 7.81
C ALA A 402 -31.71 6.57 8.22
N LYS A 403 -31.33 6.36 9.49
CA LYS A 403 -29.95 6.56 9.95
C LYS A 403 -28.96 5.66 9.19
N ALA A 404 -29.26 4.37 9.08
CA ALA A 404 -28.43 3.42 8.33
C ALA A 404 -28.33 3.75 6.84
N ARG A 405 -29.43 4.20 6.20
CA ARG A 405 -29.40 4.67 4.81
C ARG A 405 -28.52 5.90 4.64
N LEU A 406 -28.61 6.87 5.54
CA LEU A 406 -27.75 8.05 5.50
C LEU A 406 -26.28 7.65 5.65
N ALA A 407 -25.97 6.75 6.59
CA ALA A 407 -24.62 6.22 6.76
C ALA A 407 -24.11 5.51 5.49
N LEU A 408 -24.94 4.71 4.80
CA LEU A 408 -24.59 4.11 3.50
C LEU A 408 -24.34 5.16 2.41
N ILE A 409 -25.13 6.24 2.37
CA ILE A 409 -24.92 7.34 1.42
C ILE A 409 -23.59 8.03 1.69
N THR A 410 -23.27 8.33 2.96
CA THR A 410 -21.99 8.95 3.34
C THR A 410 -20.80 8.07 3.00
N LEU A 411 -20.89 6.76 3.28
CA LEU A 411 -19.83 5.80 2.95
C LEU A 411 -19.69 5.60 1.44
N GLY A 412 -20.82 5.52 0.73
CA GLY A 412 -20.84 5.39 -0.73
C GLY A 412 -20.30 6.65 -1.43
N TRP A 413 -20.55 7.84 -0.87
CA TRP A 413 -19.93 9.08 -1.33
C TRP A 413 -18.41 9.02 -1.18
N ALA A 414 -17.91 8.75 0.02
CA ALA A 414 -16.47 8.72 0.30
C ALA A 414 -15.74 7.69 -0.57
N LEU A 415 -16.32 6.49 -0.73
CA LEU A 415 -15.79 5.47 -1.63
C LEU A 415 -15.86 5.92 -3.11
N GLY A 416 -17.01 6.45 -3.54
CA GLY A 416 -17.24 6.84 -4.92
C GLY A 416 -16.32 7.97 -5.36
N ILE A 417 -16.23 9.06 -4.59
CA ILE A 417 -15.34 10.19 -4.92
C ILE A 417 -13.87 9.79 -4.84
N GLY A 418 -13.50 8.94 -3.88
CA GLY A 418 -12.13 8.45 -3.75
C GLY A 418 -11.68 7.59 -4.94
N LEU A 419 -12.56 6.69 -5.42
CA LEU A 419 -12.31 5.87 -6.61
C LEU A 419 -12.32 6.70 -7.90
N LEU A 420 -13.24 7.67 -8.03
CA LEU A 420 -13.25 8.58 -9.17
C LEU A 420 -11.98 9.42 -9.24
N ALA A 421 -11.52 9.93 -8.09
CA ALA A 421 -10.26 10.65 -7.99
C ALA A 421 -9.07 9.75 -8.32
N TRP A 422 -9.12 8.47 -7.95
CA TRP A 422 -8.06 7.50 -8.22
C TRP A 422 -7.95 7.18 -9.72
N ILE A 423 -9.08 6.99 -10.39
CA ILE A 423 -9.13 6.85 -11.85
C ILE A 423 -8.60 8.13 -12.50
N GLY A 424 -9.04 9.31 -12.04
CA GLY A 424 -8.52 10.59 -12.51
C GLY A 424 -7.00 10.70 -12.35
N TYR A 425 -6.46 10.30 -11.20
CA TYR A 425 -5.03 10.26 -10.92
C TYR A 425 -4.29 9.39 -11.94
N ALA A 426 -4.83 8.20 -12.25
CA ALA A 426 -4.25 7.29 -13.23
C ALA A 426 -4.29 7.84 -14.65
N LEU A 427 -5.38 8.49 -15.05
CA LEU A 427 -5.49 9.14 -16.36
C LEU A 427 -4.50 10.29 -16.56
N LEU A 428 -3.97 10.84 -15.46
CA LEU A 428 -2.93 11.87 -15.48
C LEU A 428 -1.49 11.29 -15.41
N ALA A 429 -1.31 9.97 -15.38
CA ALA A 429 0.01 9.35 -15.26
C ALA A 429 0.95 9.73 -16.43
N ASP A 430 0.42 9.78 -17.65
CA ASP A 430 1.18 10.06 -18.88
C ASP A 430 1.04 11.52 -19.37
N ALA A 431 0.38 12.38 -18.59
CA ALA A 431 0.09 13.76 -18.99
C ALA A 431 1.31 14.70 -18.93
N GLY A 432 2.46 14.21 -18.46
CA GLY A 432 3.74 14.93 -18.34
C GLY A 432 3.98 15.61 -16.99
N ASP A 433 5.16 16.21 -16.83
CA ASP A 433 5.69 16.65 -15.52
C ASP A 433 5.46 18.14 -15.21
N GLY A 434 4.55 18.79 -15.93
CA GLY A 434 4.22 20.20 -15.72
C GLY A 434 3.68 20.44 -14.30
N LEU A 435 4.08 21.53 -13.65
CA LEU A 435 3.71 21.85 -12.27
C LEU A 435 2.19 21.78 -12.01
N GLY A 436 1.37 22.26 -12.95
CA GLY A 436 -0.09 22.20 -12.84
C GLY A 436 -0.64 20.78 -12.89
N ILE A 437 -0.04 19.90 -13.70
CA ILE A 437 -0.41 18.48 -13.82
C ILE A 437 0.01 17.74 -12.56
N LEU A 438 1.25 17.95 -12.10
CA LEU A 438 1.74 17.40 -10.83
C LEU A 438 0.86 17.83 -9.65
N PHE A 439 0.50 19.12 -9.57
CA PHE A 439 -0.39 19.64 -8.54
C PHE A 439 -1.78 19.01 -8.57
N LEU A 440 -2.36 18.86 -9.76
CA LEU A 440 -3.66 18.20 -9.93
C LEU A 440 -3.58 16.72 -9.56
N ARG A 441 -2.53 16.02 -10.00
CA ARG A 441 -2.27 14.61 -9.67
C ARG A 441 -2.16 14.42 -8.16
N GLU A 442 -1.37 15.24 -7.46
CA GLU A 442 -1.29 15.14 -5.99
C GLU A 442 -2.59 15.52 -5.28
N THR A 443 -3.37 16.45 -5.82
CA THR A 443 -4.70 16.79 -5.27
C THR A 443 -5.67 15.62 -5.39
N LEU A 444 -5.65 14.92 -6.53
CA LEU A 444 -6.43 13.69 -6.75
C LEU A 444 -5.97 12.57 -5.83
N ALA A 445 -4.67 12.38 -5.64
CA ALA A 445 -4.14 11.40 -4.68
C ALA A 445 -4.56 11.71 -3.24
N ALA A 446 -4.55 12.99 -2.83
CA ALA A 446 -5.04 13.41 -1.52
C ALA A 446 -6.54 13.14 -1.36
N LEU A 447 -7.34 13.40 -2.40
CA LEU A 447 -8.78 13.13 -2.43
C LEU A 447 -9.08 11.62 -2.34
N THR A 448 -8.35 10.79 -3.09
CA THR A 448 -8.41 9.33 -3.01
C THR A 448 -8.08 8.84 -1.61
N SER A 449 -6.98 9.34 -1.04
CA SER A 449 -6.53 8.97 0.30
C SER A 449 -7.58 9.34 1.35
N ALA A 450 -8.12 10.56 1.31
CA ALA A 450 -9.15 11.02 2.25
C ALA A 450 -10.41 10.13 2.20
N GLY A 451 -10.91 9.84 1.00
CA GLY A 451 -12.13 9.08 0.78
C GLY A 451 -12.01 7.60 1.18
N ILE A 452 -10.88 6.96 0.85
CA ILE A 452 -10.69 5.52 1.07
C ILE A 452 -10.12 5.22 2.46
N ALA A 453 -9.14 5.98 2.95
CA ALA A 453 -8.50 5.73 4.24
C ALA A 453 -9.46 5.88 5.42
N ALA A 454 -10.51 6.70 5.29
CA ALA A 454 -11.51 6.86 6.33
C ALA A 454 -12.44 5.66 6.47
N LEU A 455 -12.61 4.83 5.44
CA LEU A 455 -13.64 3.76 5.42
C LEU A 455 -13.43 2.71 6.53
N PRO A 456 -12.23 2.09 6.70
CA PRO A 456 -12.04 1.07 7.71
C PRO A 456 -12.34 1.57 9.12
N LEU A 457 -11.98 2.82 9.41
CA LEU A 457 -12.22 3.45 10.70
C LEU A 457 -13.71 3.82 10.87
N ALA A 458 -14.31 4.49 9.89
CA ALA A 458 -15.71 4.92 9.95
C ALA A 458 -16.69 3.75 10.06
N LEU A 459 -16.35 2.59 9.49
CA LEU A 459 -17.15 1.37 9.53
C LEU A 459 -17.01 0.57 10.84
N LEU A 460 -16.11 0.96 11.75
CA LEU A 460 -16.08 0.35 13.07
C LEU A 460 -17.43 0.55 13.79
N PRO A 461 -17.99 -0.49 14.43
CA PRO A 461 -19.30 -0.44 15.08
C PRO A 461 -19.27 0.25 16.46
N VAL A 462 -18.52 1.35 16.58
CA VAL A 462 -18.36 2.14 17.81
C VAL A 462 -19.33 3.33 17.81
N ARG A 463 -19.94 3.62 18.96
CA ARG A 463 -20.85 4.76 19.11
C ARG A 463 -20.18 6.05 18.66
N GLY A 464 -20.85 6.80 17.77
CA GLY A 464 -20.34 8.04 17.19
C GLY A 464 -19.82 7.91 15.75
N LEU A 465 -19.61 6.67 15.26
CA LEU A 465 -19.22 6.36 13.88
C LEU A 465 -20.40 5.83 13.06
N THR A 466 -20.27 5.86 11.73
CA THR A 466 -21.30 5.39 10.79
C THR A 466 -21.51 3.88 10.87
N GLY A 467 -20.46 3.11 11.15
CA GLY A 467 -20.51 1.65 11.30
C GLY A 467 -21.50 1.17 12.37
N HIS A 468 -21.64 1.91 13.48
CA HIS A 468 -22.56 1.54 14.56
C HIS A 468 -24.03 1.53 14.09
N GLN A 469 -24.41 2.48 13.23
CA GLN A 469 -25.77 2.59 12.71
C GLN A 469 -26.11 1.43 11.76
N LEU A 470 -25.16 1.04 10.90
CA LEU A 470 -25.31 -0.11 10.01
C LEU A 470 -25.35 -1.42 10.80
N PHE A 471 -24.44 -1.60 11.76
CA PHE A 471 -24.36 -2.81 12.56
C PHE A 471 -25.63 -3.06 13.36
N GLY A 472 -26.19 -2.00 13.97
CA GLY A 472 -27.45 -2.07 14.70
C GLY A 472 -28.69 -2.32 13.81
N TRP A 473 -28.63 -1.94 12.52
CA TRP A 473 -29.74 -2.14 11.58
C TRP A 473 -29.70 -3.50 10.88
N ASN A 474 -28.56 -3.86 10.26
CA ASN A 474 -28.37 -5.14 9.59
C ASN A 474 -26.88 -5.52 9.53
N ARG A 475 -26.49 -6.55 10.30
CA ARG A 475 -25.11 -7.05 10.39
C ARG A 475 -24.51 -7.51 9.07
N TRP A 476 -25.34 -8.00 8.13
CA TRP A 476 -24.86 -8.45 6.82
C TRP A 476 -24.56 -7.28 5.90
N VAL A 477 -25.39 -6.24 5.94
CA VAL A 477 -25.14 -5.00 5.20
C VAL A 477 -23.90 -4.31 5.75
N TRP A 478 -23.74 -4.28 7.08
CA TRP A 478 -22.51 -3.81 7.70
C TRP A 478 -21.29 -4.62 7.25
N GLY A 479 -21.36 -5.96 7.30
CA GLY A 479 -20.26 -6.84 6.92
C GLY A 479 -19.87 -6.67 5.46
N GLY A 480 -20.84 -6.56 4.56
CA GLY A 480 -20.61 -6.24 3.15
C GLY A 480 -19.95 -4.88 2.96
N ALA A 481 -20.48 -3.82 3.59
CA ALA A 481 -19.88 -2.49 3.51
C ALA A 481 -18.45 -2.44 4.07
N TYR A 482 -18.19 -3.17 5.17
CA TYR A 482 -16.87 -3.26 5.77
C TYR A 482 -15.87 -4.02 4.90
N ALA A 483 -16.28 -5.16 4.34
CA ALA A 483 -15.47 -5.90 3.38
C ALA A 483 -15.18 -5.05 2.14
N THR A 484 -16.16 -4.31 1.60
CA THR A 484 -15.94 -3.40 0.46
C THR A 484 -14.98 -2.26 0.80
N GLY A 485 -15.12 -1.63 1.98
CA GLY A 485 -14.23 -0.56 2.43
C GLY A 485 -12.79 -1.06 2.63
N LEU A 486 -12.63 -2.26 3.22
CA LEU A 486 -11.32 -2.90 3.36
C LEU A 486 -10.73 -3.30 2.01
N LEU A 487 -11.52 -3.87 1.11
CA LEU A 487 -11.06 -4.22 -0.23
C LEU A 487 -10.56 -2.98 -0.98
N ALA A 488 -11.32 -1.88 -0.97
CA ALA A 488 -10.88 -0.62 -1.58
C ALA A 488 -9.59 -0.09 -0.95
N PHE A 489 -9.47 -0.16 0.37
CA PHE A 489 -8.24 0.19 1.09
C PHE A 489 -7.05 -0.69 0.66
N PHE A 490 -7.25 -2.00 0.59
CA PHE A 490 -6.22 -2.98 0.21
C PHE A 490 -5.82 -2.93 -1.26
N LEU A 491 -6.70 -2.49 -2.15
CA LEU A 491 -6.39 -2.35 -3.57
C LEU A 491 -5.76 -1.00 -3.90
N VAL A 492 -6.19 0.08 -3.25
CA VAL A 492 -5.81 1.44 -3.67
C VAL A 492 -4.65 2.01 -2.85
N LEU A 493 -4.65 1.79 -1.54
CA LEU A 493 -3.67 2.44 -0.64
C LEU A 493 -2.54 1.51 -0.21
N MET A 494 -2.80 0.21 -0.19
CA MET A 494 -1.85 -0.82 0.23
C MET A 494 -0.77 -1.21 -0.79
N PRO A 495 -0.92 -0.96 -2.10
CA PRO A 495 0.18 -1.17 -3.03
C PRO A 495 1.16 0.02 -3.12
N MET A 496 0.97 1.05 -2.29
CA MET A 496 1.87 2.21 -2.24
C MET A 496 3.26 1.77 -1.74
N PRO A 497 4.36 2.25 -2.32
CA PRO A 497 5.71 1.90 -1.84
C PRO A 497 5.91 2.34 -0.37
N GLY A 498 6.62 1.54 0.42
CA GLY A 498 6.77 1.72 1.87
C GLY A 498 5.55 1.29 2.72
N SER A 499 4.57 0.62 2.10
CA SER A 499 3.37 0.11 2.77
C SER A 499 3.55 -1.33 3.28
N TRP A 500 2.52 -1.89 3.91
CA TRP A 500 2.45 -3.24 4.48
C TRP A 500 3.09 -4.36 3.63
N ALA A 501 3.19 -4.23 2.30
CA ALA A 501 3.84 -5.21 1.42
C ALA A 501 5.37 -5.28 1.61
N GLU A 502 6.01 -4.18 2.02
CA GLU A 502 7.45 -4.09 2.25
C GLU A 502 7.81 -4.27 3.73
N VAL A 503 6.84 -4.32 4.63
CA VAL A 503 7.12 -4.42 6.06
C VAL A 503 7.39 -5.86 6.44
N HIS A 504 8.67 -6.17 6.66
CA HIS A 504 9.16 -7.48 7.11
C HIS A 504 8.84 -7.72 8.60
N VAL A 505 7.71 -7.21 9.12
CA VAL A 505 7.30 -7.58 10.47
C VAL A 505 6.89 -9.04 10.43
N SER A 506 7.53 -9.84 11.28
CA SER A 506 7.15 -11.25 11.44
C SER A 506 5.65 -11.37 11.65
N LEU A 507 5.03 -12.40 11.07
CA LEU A 507 3.63 -12.74 11.32
C LEU A 507 3.31 -12.77 12.83
N VAL A 508 4.30 -13.15 13.65
CA VAL A 508 4.24 -13.15 15.11
C VAL A 508 4.00 -11.76 15.68
N ALA A 509 4.62 -10.70 15.14
CA ALA A 509 4.38 -9.34 15.59
C ALA A 509 2.96 -8.87 15.26
N TRP A 510 2.42 -9.24 14.09
CA TRP A 510 1.02 -8.95 13.74
C TRP A 510 0.05 -9.68 14.65
N ILE A 511 0.29 -10.96 14.90
CA ILE A 511 -0.48 -11.76 15.85
C ILE A 511 -0.37 -11.17 17.25
N ALA A 512 0.81 -10.74 17.69
CA ALA A 512 1.04 -10.13 19.00
C ALA A 512 0.32 -8.80 19.13
N MET A 513 0.39 -7.92 18.14
CA MET A 513 -0.34 -6.65 18.12
C MET A 513 -1.84 -6.88 18.19
N TYR A 514 -2.35 -7.82 17.40
CA TYR A 514 -3.77 -8.18 17.44
C TYR A 514 -4.16 -8.84 18.76
N ALA A 515 -3.32 -9.71 19.33
CA ALA A 515 -3.54 -10.33 20.63
C ALA A 515 -3.52 -9.28 21.77
N ILE A 516 -2.62 -8.28 21.70
CA ILE A 516 -2.61 -7.13 22.61
C ILE A 516 -3.91 -6.35 22.47
N TYR A 517 -4.34 -6.04 21.24
CA TYR A 517 -5.61 -5.35 21.00
C TYR A 517 -6.80 -6.14 21.58
N ALA A 518 -6.86 -7.45 21.32
CA ALA A 518 -7.89 -8.33 21.86
C ALA A 518 -7.82 -8.42 23.39
N ALA A 519 -6.63 -8.50 23.98
CA ALA A 519 -6.41 -8.52 25.43
C ALA A 519 -6.80 -7.20 26.09
N VAL A 520 -6.50 -6.06 25.48
CA VAL A 520 -6.94 -4.73 25.94
C VAL A 520 -8.46 -4.61 25.85
N ALA A 521 -9.07 -5.02 24.73
CA ALA A 521 -10.51 -5.02 24.56
C ALA A 521 -11.19 -5.91 25.61
N LEU A 522 -10.66 -7.12 25.85
CA LEU A 522 -11.15 -8.05 26.86
C LEU A 522 -10.91 -7.54 28.28
N GLY A 523 -9.76 -6.92 28.55
CA GLY A 523 -9.40 -6.35 29.84
C GLY A 523 -10.31 -5.18 30.21
N LEU A 524 -10.56 -4.26 29.28
CA LEU A 524 -11.56 -3.19 29.44
C LEU A 524 -12.96 -3.76 29.66
N TRP A 525 -13.31 -4.80 28.92
CA TRP A 525 -14.59 -5.50 29.10
C TRP A 525 -14.71 -6.12 30.49
N LEU A 526 -13.70 -6.84 30.96
CA LEU A 526 -13.66 -7.41 32.30
C LEU A 526 -13.67 -6.32 33.38
N ALA A 527 -12.94 -5.23 33.21
CA ALA A 527 -12.91 -4.12 34.17
C ALA A 527 -14.27 -3.42 34.31
N VAL A 528 -15.02 -3.34 33.20
CA VAL A 528 -16.35 -2.73 33.20
C VAL A 528 -17.43 -3.69 33.69
N THR A 529 -17.33 -4.98 33.36
CA THR A 529 -18.32 -6.01 33.70
C THR A 529 -18.10 -6.69 35.04
N ARG A 530 -16.86 -6.77 35.55
CA ARG A 530 -16.58 -7.30 36.90
C ARG A 530 -16.86 -6.23 37.94
N PRO A 531 -17.92 -6.39 38.76
CA PRO A 531 -18.23 -5.46 39.83
C PRO A 531 -17.33 -5.80 41.01
N TRP A 532 -16.12 -5.23 41.09
CA TRP A 532 -15.33 -5.36 42.30
C TRP A 532 -15.93 -4.46 43.40
N ALA A 533 -16.84 -5.08 44.15
CA ALA A 533 -16.89 -5.04 45.60
C ALA A 533 -16.80 -3.66 46.27
N ARG A 534 -17.88 -2.87 46.24
CA ARG A 534 -18.24 -1.96 47.35
C ARG A 534 -19.74 -1.73 47.43
N VAL A 535 -20.44 -2.57 48.20
CA VAL A 535 -21.26 -2.14 49.36
C VAL A 535 -21.25 -3.31 50.36
N PRO A 536 -20.41 -3.31 51.41
CA PRO A 536 -20.82 -3.92 52.66
C PRO A 536 -21.97 -3.06 53.18
N ALA A 537 -23.17 -3.64 53.16
CA ALA A 537 -24.37 -3.04 53.70
C ALA A 537 -24.36 -3.11 55.23
N ASP A 538 -23.36 -2.52 55.90
CA ASP A 538 -23.26 -2.51 57.36
C ASP A 538 -22.76 -1.15 57.86
N ARG A 539 -23.63 -0.14 57.77
CA ARG A 539 -23.62 1.01 58.68
C ARG A 539 -25.02 1.59 58.89
N ALA A 540 -26.01 0.71 58.92
CA ALA A 540 -27.34 0.95 59.48
C ALA A 540 -27.50 0.12 60.76
N ALA A 541 -26.57 0.28 61.71
CA ALA A 541 -26.70 -0.11 63.12
C ALA A 541 -25.45 0.36 63.91
N SER A 542 -25.36 1.67 64.16
CA SER A 542 -24.75 2.25 65.36
C SER A 542 -25.13 3.72 65.45
#